data_AF-A0AAV8DKR9-F1
#
_entry.id   AF-A0AAV8DKR9-F1
#
_cell.length_a   1.000
_cell.length_b   1.000
_cell.length_c   1.000
_cell.angle_alpha   90.00
_cell.angle_beta   90.00
_cell.angle_gamma   90.00
#
_symmetry.space_group_name_H-M   'P 1'
#
loop_
_entity.id
_entity.type
_entity.pdbx_description
1 polymer ?
#
loop_
_entity_poly.entity_id
_entity_poly.type
_entity_poly.pdbx_seq_one_letter_code
_entity_poly.pdbx_strand_id
1 'polypeptide(L)'
;MALSAASDGPIPDTWQNIVRPLLLRPSSDNALLIWTHVRAHVIAPVVDAAVVLCMVMSFMLLLEAMFMSAVSLYVVLFRRTPEKRYKWEAMGGDAEKGGSDYPLVLVQIPMYNEKEVYHLSIRAACALTWPPDRIIIQILDDSTDPLVKNLVKVECEEWAKKGINIKYEVRSNRKGYKAGALKKGMEHHYAQQCDFVAIFDADFQPDSDFLLKTIPFLVHNPEIALVQTRWDFVNYSASMMTRIQKMSLDYHFKVEQESGSTTFSFFGFNGTAGVWRISAINEAGGWQDRTTVEDMDLAVRATLKGWKFLYVGDIRVKSELPSTLKAYRNQQHRWTCGAVYLFRKMGWDIVINKEVSLLKKIHVLYSFFFVRRVIAPIVTFYFYCVVIPISVLIPEVDIPVWGLVYIPTTITILNAIRNPSSLHLMPFWILFENVMAMHRMKAAMVGLLGTSSVNQWVVTEKKGQLIRDKADLEVPLLEPAPTKCSERVYVLELGLAVFLILCATYNIIFGNNHYNVYIYFQAVAFTIVGFGFIGAPNPTS
;
A
#
# COMPACT_ATOMS: atom_id res chain seq x y z
N MET A 1 -52.14 17.55 10.06
CA MET A 1 -52.13 18.99 9.69
C MET A 1 -50.71 19.49 9.89
N ALA A 2 -49.93 19.93 8.91
CA ALA A 2 -50.07 20.04 7.47
C ALA A 2 -48.63 19.93 6.92
N LEU A 3 -48.40 19.09 5.92
CA LEU A 3 -47.27 19.10 4.98
C LEU A 3 -47.59 18.04 3.91
N SER A 4 -48.59 18.37 3.11
CA SER A 4 -48.94 17.75 1.83
C SER A 4 -49.10 18.93 0.87
N ALA A 5 -48.52 18.79 -0.33
CA ALA A 5 -48.36 19.81 -1.38
C ALA A 5 -46.97 20.49 -1.43
N ALA A 6 -45.96 19.75 -1.90
CA ALA A 6 -44.91 20.31 -2.74
C ALA A 6 -44.91 19.50 -4.05
N SER A 7 -45.45 20.15 -5.07
CA SER A 7 -45.77 19.70 -6.43
C SER A 7 -44.73 18.81 -7.10
N ASP A 8 -45.19 17.64 -7.55
CA ASP A 8 -44.81 17.06 -8.83
C ASP A 8 -45.11 18.07 -9.94
N GLY A 9 -44.07 18.71 -10.47
CA GLY A 9 -44.14 19.48 -11.71
C GLY A 9 -43.11 18.93 -12.68
N PRO A 10 -43.46 18.62 -13.93
CA PRO A 10 -42.47 18.24 -14.93
C PRO A 10 -41.48 19.40 -15.11
N ILE A 11 -40.20 19.06 -15.28
CA ILE A 11 -39.16 20.00 -15.69
C ILE A 11 -39.69 20.81 -16.89
N PRO A 12 -39.60 22.15 -16.91
CA PRO A 12 -40.15 22.95 -17.99
C PRO A 12 -39.66 22.47 -19.36
N ASP A 13 -40.60 22.26 -20.30
CA ASP A 13 -40.35 21.79 -21.68
C ASP A 13 -39.29 22.62 -22.43
N THR A 14 -39.02 23.83 -21.96
CA THR A 14 -37.98 24.73 -22.48
C THR A 14 -36.57 24.17 -22.29
N TRP A 15 -36.26 23.48 -21.19
CA TRP A 15 -34.94 22.86 -21.00
C TRP A 15 -34.78 21.56 -21.80
N GLN A 16 -35.86 20.77 -21.94
CA GLN A 16 -35.85 19.58 -22.77
C GLN A 16 -35.63 19.91 -24.25
N ASN A 17 -36.21 21.00 -24.75
CA ASN A 17 -36.09 21.41 -26.15
C ASN A 17 -34.77 22.11 -26.50
N ILE A 18 -34.08 22.72 -25.53
CA ILE A 18 -32.78 23.39 -25.75
C ILE A 18 -31.61 22.39 -25.69
N VAL A 19 -31.69 21.38 -24.84
CA VAL A 19 -30.57 20.43 -24.62
C VAL A 19 -30.65 19.20 -25.53
N ARG A 20 -31.86 18.73 -25.91
CA ARG A 20 -32.05 17.60 -26.83
C ARG A 20 -31.32 17.71 -28.18
N PRO A 21 -31.16 18.89 -28.81
CA PRO A 21 -30.44 18.99 -30.08
C PRO A 21 -28.91 18.94 -29.96
N LEU A 22 -28.35 19.21 -28.77
CA LEU A 22 -26.91 19.43 -28.58
C LEU A 22 -26.08 18.17 -28.27
N LEU A 23 -26.71 17.03 -27.95
CA LEU A 23 -26.01 15.81 -27.53
C LEU A 23 -26.37 14.58 -28.40
N LEU A 24 -26.17 14.71 -29.71
CA LEU A 24 -26.30 13.65 -30.73
C LEU A 24 -27.74 13.38 -31.19
N ARG A 25 -28.33 14.33 -31.94
CA ARG A 25 -29.36 13.98 -32.92
C ARG A 25 -28.67 13.84 -34.28
N PRO A 26 -28.50 12.64 -34.83
CA PRO A 26 -28.05 12.54 -36.20
C PRO A 26 -29.18 13.08 -37.10
N SER A 27 -28.81 13.81 -38.14
CA SER A 27 -29.68 14.72 -38.90
C SER A 27 -30.75 14.05 -39.79
N SER A 28 -31.02 12.75 -39.60
CA SER A 28 -32.02 11.98 -40.36
C SER A 28 -32.61 10.85 -39.50
N ASP A 29 -33.89 10.54 -39.67
CA ASP A 29 -34.58 9.44 -38.96
C ASP A 29 -33.86 8.08 -39.15
N ASN A 30 -33.24 7.90 -40.32
CA ASN A 30 -32.41 6.73 -40.63
C ASN A 30 -31.21 6.60 -39.68
N ALA A 31 -30.57 7.71 -39.33
CA ALA A 31 -29.40 7.68 -38.47
C ALA A 31 -29.76 7.46 -36.99
N LEU A 32 -30.94 7.90 -36.55
CA LEU A 32 -31.47 7.55 -35.23
C LEU A 32 -31.82 6.05 -35.15
N LEU A 33 -32.38 5.49 -36.22
CA LEU A 33 -32.69 4.07 -36.33
C LEU A 33 -31.41 3.22 -36.33
N ILE A 34 -30.40 3.61 -37.12
CA ILE A 34 -29.08 2.98 -37.14
C ILE A 34 -28.41 3.07 -35.76
N TRP A 35 -28.43 4.24 -35.12
CA TRP A 35 -27.87 4.41 -33.78
C TRP A 35 -28.55 3.51 -32.75
N THR A 36 -29.88 3.46 -32.75
CA THR A 36 -30.65 2.62 -31.83
C THR A 36 -30.35 1.13 -32.07
N HIS A 37 -30.24 0.73 -33.34
CA HIS A 37 -29.89 -0.64 -33.69
C HIS A 37 -28.48 -1.02 -33.23
N VAL A 38 -27.48 -0.18 -33.52
CA VAL A 38 -26.08 -0.39 -33.09
C VAL A 38 -25.96 -0.37 -31.57
N ARG A 39 -26.61 0.57 -30.88
CA ARG A 39 -26.60 0.66 -29.42
C ARG A 39 -27.16 -0.61 -28.80
N ALA A 40 -28.34 -1.05 -29.24
CA ALA A 40 -29.01 -2.21 -28.66
C ALA A 40 -28.35 -3.56 -28.99
N HIS A 41 -27.78 -3.73 -30.20
CA HIS A 41 -27.27 -5.04 -30.65
C HIS A 41 -25.75 -5.18 -30.60
N VAL A 42 -25.00 -4.07 -30.46
CA VAL A 42 -23.53 -4.11 -30.43
C VAL A 42 -23.01 -3.53 -29.12
N ILE A 43 -23.43 -2.32 -28.74
CA ILE A 43 -22.86 -1.64 -27.57
C ILE A 43 -23.39 -2.25 -26.27
N ALA A 44 -24.72 -2.43 -26.15
CA ALA A 44 -25.34 -2.97 -24.93
C ALA A 44 -24.80 -4.37 -24.57
N PRO A 45 -24.71 -5.36 -25.48
CA PRO A 45 -24.15 -6.67 -25.15
C PRO A 45 -22.69 -6.63 -24.68
N VAL A 46 -21.88 -5.71 -25.22
CA VAL A 46 -20.47 -5.52 -24.80
C VAL A 46 -20.42 -4.96 -23.38
N VAL A 47 -21.27 -3.98 -23.06
CA VAL A 47 -21.34 -3.40 -21.73
C VAL A 47 -21.94 -4.37 -20.72
N ASP A 48 -22.95 -5.15 -21.09
CA ASP A 48 -23.49 -6.23 -20.25
C ASP A 48 -22.43 -7.28 -19.94
N ALA A 49 -21.63 -7.70 -20.93
CA ALA A 49 -20.50 -8.60 -20.71
C ALA A 49 -19.47 -7.99 -19.74
N ALA A 50 -19.20 -6.69 -19.85
CA ALA A 50 -18.33 -5.97 -18.91
C ALA A 50 -18.93 -5.90 -17.49
N VAL A 51 -20.24 -5.71 -17.36
CA VAL A 51 -20.97 -5.77 -16.08
C VAL A 51 -20.82 -7.15 -15.46
N VAL A 52 -21.11 -8.22 -16.19
CA VAL A 52 -20.97 -9.61 -15.70
C VAL A 52 -19.54 -9.90 -15.25
N LEU A 53 -18.54 -9.48 -16.03
CA LEU A 53 -17.14 -9.62 -15.65
C LEU A 53 -16.82 -8.87 -14.34
N CYS A 54 -17.32 -7.64 -14.20
CA CYS A 54 -17.17 -6.86 -12.97
C CYS A 54 -17.90 -7.49 -11.77
N MET A 55 -19.06 -8.12 -11.98
CA MET A 55 -19.79 -8.85 -10.93
C MET A 55 -18.98 -10.03 -10.42
N VAL A 56 -18.41 -10.84 -11.32
CA VAL A 56 -17.55 -11.97 -10.95
C VAL A 56 -16.34 -11.47 -10.17
N MET A 57 -15.63 -10.46 -10.68
CA MET A 57 -14.46 -9.89 -10.01
C MET A 57 -14.81 -9.28 -8.63
N SER A 58 -15.94 -8.58 -8.52
CA SER A 58 -16.40 -8.00 -7.25
C SER A 58 -16.79 -9.07 -6.24
N PHE A 59 -17.41 -10.16 -6.70
CA PHE A 59 -17.73 -11.29 -5.85
C PHE A 59 -16.46 -12.00 -5.33
N MET A 60 -15.43 -12.15 -6.17
CA MET A 60 -14.13 -12.67 -5.73
C MET A 60 -13.51 -11.81 -4.63
N LEU A 61 -13.57 -10.47 -4.76
CA LEU A 61 -13.11 -9.55 -3.72
C LEU A 61 -13.94 -9.65 -2.44
N LEU A 62 -15.26 -9.79 -2.55
CA LEU A 62 -16.14 -9.94 -1.40
C LEU A 62 -15.76 -11.18 -0.60
N LEU A 63 -15.61 -12.33 -1.27
CA LEU A 63 -15.24 -13.59 -0.60
C LEU A 63 -13.90 -13.47 0.13
N GLU A 64 -12.91 -12.84 -0.52
CA GLU A 64 -11.60 -12.60 0.08
C GLU A 64 -11.69 -11.68 1.31
N ALA A 65 -12.41 -10.56 1.19
CA ALA A 65 -12.61 -9.61 2.28
C ALA A 65 -13.37 -10.23 3.46
N MET A 66 -14.42 -11.01 3.19
CA MET A 66 -15.18 -11.75 4.20
C MET A 66 -14.29 -12.77 4.91
N PHE A 67 -13.51 -13.56 4.16
CA PHE A 67 -12.59 -14.54 4.72
C PHE A 67 -11.56 -13.89 5.65
N MET A 68 -10.83 -12.87 5.18
CA MET A 68 -9.80 -12.21 5.99
C MET A 68 -10.39 -11.52 7.22
N SER A 69 -11.55 -10.89 7.07
CA SER A 69 -12.24 -10.23 8.18
C SER A 69 -12.75 -11.22 9.21
N ALA A 70 -13.28 -12.38 8.78
CA ALA A 70 -13.71 -13.44 9.68
C ALA A 70 -12.53 -14.01 10.48
N VAL A 71 -11.39 -14.28 9.82
CA VAL A 71 -10.17 -14.75 10.50
C VAL A 71 -9.66 -13.70 11.49
N SER A 72 -9.55 -12.43 11.08
CA SER A 72 -9.10 -11.37 11.97
C SER A 72 -10.04 -11.18 13.17
N LEU A 73 -11.36 -11.21 12.94
CA LEU A 73 -12.34 -11.12 14.02
C LEU A 73 -12.24 -12.33 14.97
N TYR A 74 -12.05 -13.54 14.44
CA TYR A 74 -11.79 -14.73 15.24
C TYR A 74 -10.54 -14.56 16.12
N VAL A 75 -9.44 -14.06 15.56
CA VAL A 75 -8.20 -13.82 16.32
C VAL A 75 -8.45 -12.89 17.51
N VAL A 76 -9.21 -11.81 17.29
CA VAL A 76 -9.51 -10.82 18.33
C VAL A 76 -10.51 -11.34 19.36
N LEU A 77 -11.62 -11.95 18.93
CA LEU A 77 -12.66 -12.47 19.83
C LEU A 77 -12.12 -13.58 20.74
N PHE A 78 -11.31 -14.49 20.19
CA PHE A 78 -10.74 -15.61 20.96
C PHE A 78 -9.36 -15.30 21.55
N ARG A 79 -8.88 -14.05 21.45
CA ARG A 79 -7.58 -13.58 21.95
C ARG A 79 -6.44 -14.55 21.57
N ARG A 80 -6.38 -14.94 20.30
CA ARG A 80 -5.34 -15.83 19.71
C ARG A 80 -4.06 -15.04 19.43
N THR A 81 -3.47 -14.48 20.50
CA THR A 81 -2.27 -13.66 20.40
C THR A 81 -1.08 -14.46 19.85
N PRO A 82 -0.07 -13.81 19.26
CA PRO A 82 1.15 -14.48 18.79
C PRO A 82 1.79 -15.41 19.83
N GLU A 83 1.83 -15.02 21.10
CA GLU A 83 2.43 -15.79 22.22
C GLU A 83 1.65 -17.07 22.55
N LYS A 84 0.36 -17.14 22.18
CA LYS A 84 -0.43 -18.38 22.34
C LYS A 84 -0.29 -19.33 21.16
N ARG A 85 0.16 -18.83 20.01
CA ARG A 85 0.35 -19.62 18.77
C ARG A 85 1.78 -20.13 18.63
N TYR A 86 2.73 -19.36 19.13
CA TYR A 86 4.16 -19.64 19.06
C TYR A 86 4.80 -19.42 20.42
N LYS A 87 5.83 -20.20 20.71
CA LYS A 87 6.53 -20.10 21.98
C LYS A 87 7.19 -18.71 22.10
N TRP A 88 6.86 -17.99 23.16
CA TRP A 88 7.48 -16.71 23.50
C TRP A 88 7.84 -16.73 24.98
N GLU A 89 9.14 -16.64 25.25
CA GLU A 89 9.70 -16.52 26.59
C GLU A 89 10.82 -15.50 26.50
N ALA A 90 10.79 -14.50 27.38
CA ALA A 90 11.84 -13.48 27.43
C ALA A 90 13.22 -14.16 27.55
N MET A 91 14.19 -13.65 26.80
CA MET A 91 15.56 -14.16 26.88
C MET A 91 16.09 -13.85 28.28
N GLY A 92 16.25 -14.87 29.12
CA GLY A 92 16.87 -14.74 30.43
C GLY A 92 18.36 -14.47 30.24
N GLY A 93 18.88 -13.43 30.87
CA GLY A 93 20.32 -13.35 31.12
C GLY A 93 20.60 -14.19 32.35
N ASP A 94 21.11 -15.41 32.18
CA ASP A 94 21.75 -16.10 33.30
C ASP A 94 22.94 -15.24 33.75
N ALA A 95 22.88 -14.69 34.97
CA ALA A 95 23.88 -13.76 35.47
C ALA A 95 25.29 -14.38 35.48
N GLU A 96 25.39 -15.71 35.52
CA GLU A 96 26.64 -16.46 35.47
C GLU A 96 27.17 -16.68 34.04
N LYS A 97 26.33 -16.62 32.99
CA LYS A 97 26.73 -16.82 31.58
C LYS A 97 26.88 -15.53 30.76
N GLY A 98 26.50 -14.38 31.32
CA GLY A 98 26.56 -13.09 30.63
C GLY A 98 25.70 -13.04 29.36
N GLY A 99 26.04 -12.15 28.41
CA GLY A 99 25.30 -12.00 27.14
C GLY A 99 25.43 -13.19 26.16
N SER A 100 26.06 -14.30 26.56
CA SER A 100 26.37 -15.42 25.65
C SER A 100 25.14 -16.20 25.15
N ASP A 101 24.04 -16.17 25.89
CA ASP A 101 22.75 -16.77 25.51
C ASP A 101 21.98 -15.94 24.48
N TYR A 102 22.42 -14.70 24.19
CA TYR A 102 21.79 -13.84 23.20
C TYR A 102 22.37 -14.10 21.80
N PRO A 103 21.52 -14.31 20.77
CA PRO A 103 21.98 -14.44 19.40
C PRO A 103 22.60 -13.13 18.90
N LEU A 104 23.52 -13.24 17.95
CA LEU A 104 24.13 -12.08 17.32
C LEU A 104 23.14 -11.48 16.30
N VAL A 105 22.80 -10.20 16.48
CA VAL A 105 21.77 -9.51 15.67
C VAL A 105 22.39 -8.39 14.85
N LEU A 106 22.13 -8.41 13.54
CA LEU A 106 22.41 -7.30 12.64
C LEU A 106 21.20 -6.37 12.55
N VAL A 107 21.39 -5.06 12.60
CA VAL A 107 20.35 -4.07 12.33
C VAL A 107 20.77 -3.28 11.09
N GLN A 108 20.04 -3.45 9.98
CA GLN A 108 20.34 -2.80 8.72
C GLN A 108 19.44 -1.59 8.48
N ILE A 109 20.05 -0.47 8.10
CA ILE A 109 19.35 0.75 7.70
C ILE A 109 19.85 1.22 6.33
N PRO A 110 19.16 0.86 5.23
CA PRO A 110 19.44 1.44 3.92
C PRO A 110 19.01 2.90 3.84
N MET A 111 19.90 3.73 3.29
CA MET A 111 19.72 5.17 3.13
C MET A 111 20.05 5.60 1.70
N TYR A 112 19.28 6.53 1.16
CA TYR A 112 19.52 7.32 -0.02
C TYR A 112 18.97 8.76 0.08
N ASN A 113 19.87 9.72 0.31
CA ASN A 113 19.60 11.16 0.35
C ASN A 113 18.54 11.59 1.40
N GLU A 114 18.35 10.88 2.51
CA GLU A 114 17.37 11.21 3.54
C GLU A 114 17.88 12.21 4.59
N LYS A 115 18.15 13.44 4.14
CA LYS A 115 18.63 14.54 4.99
C LYS A 115 17.78 14.78 6.25
N GLU A 116 16.46 14.66 6.14
CA GLU A 116 15.55 15.05 7.22
C GLU A 116 15.34 13.96 8.29
N VAL A 117 15.67 12.70 8.00
CA VAL A 117 15.32 11.57 8.88
C VAL A 117 16.49 10.67 9.28
N TYR A 118 17.67 10.82 8.67
CA TYR A 118 18.83 9.95 8.94
C TYR A 118 19.19 9.87 10.44
N HIS A 119 19.23 11.00 11.13
CA HIS A 119 19.62 11.05 12.54
C HIS A 119 18.57 10.39 13.45
N LEU A 120 17.29 10.46 13.09
CA LEU A 120 16.21 9.85 13.86
C LEU A 120 16.29 8.32 13.81
N SER A 121 16.49 7.76 12.63
CA SER A 121 16.60 6.30 12.46
C SER A 121 17.89 5.74 13.03
N ILE A 122 19.04 6.41 12.82
CA ILE A 122 20.33 5.98 13.42
C ILE A 122 20.22 6.01 14.94
N ARG A 123 19.73 7.11 15.52
CA ARG A 123 19.57 7.22 16.97
C ARG A 123 18.63 6.15 17.53
N ALA A 124 17.51 5.89 16.87
CA ALA A 124 16.56 4.87 17.33
C ALA A 124 17.17 3.46 17.28
N ALA A 125 17.93 3.13 16.23
CA ALA A 125 18.64 1.86 16.13
C ALA A 125 19.75 1.71 17.16
N CYS A 126 20.54 2.77 17.40
CA CYS A 126 21.58 2.77 18.44
C CYS A 126 21.01 2.73 19.87
N ALA A 127 19.74 3.08 20.06
CA ALA A 127 19.03 3.01 21.34
C ALA A 127 18.35 1.65 21.62
N LEU A 128 18.48 0.67 20.72
CA LEU A 128 17.93 -0.66 20.92
C LEU A 128 18.60 -1.34 22.12
N THR A 129 17.78 -1.92 22.99
CA THR A 129 18.22 -2.67 24.16
C THR A 129 18.58 -4.09 23.76
N TRP A 130 19.88 -4.36 23.68
CA TRP A 130 20.48 -5.67 23.41
C TRP A 130 21.90 -5.70 23.99
N PRO A 131 22.49 -6.87 24.31
CA PRO A 131 23.88 -6.91 24.75
C PRO A 131 24.81 -6.26 23.71
N PRO A 132 25.70 -5.31 24.10
CA PRO A 132 26.51 -4.54 23.16
C PRO A 132 27.44 -5.38 22.27
N ASP A 133 27.89 -6.53 22.77
CA ASP A 133 28.71 -7.52 22.04
C ASP A 133 27.88 -8.41 21.09
N ARG A 134 26.55 -8.35 21.18
CA ARG A 134 25.60 -9.16 20.41
C ARG A 134 24.73 -8.37 19.44
N ILE A 135 25.01 -7.08 19.25
CA ILE A 135 24.32 -6.23 18.27
C ILE A 135 25.33 -5.53 17.36
N ILE A 136 25.00 -5.47 16.07
CA ILE A 136 25.76 -4.72 15.06
C ILE A 136 24.79 -3.83 14.31
N ILE A 137 25.01 -2.52 14.32
CA ILE A 137 24.24 -1.56 13.51
C ILE A 137 24.98 -1.35 12.20
N GLN A 138 24.31 -1.56 11.06
CA GLN A 138 24.88 -1.40 9.72
C GLN A 138 24.08 -0.36 8.93
N ILE A 139 24.70 0.77 8.66
CA ILE A 139 24.16 1.84 7.82
C ILE A 139 24.66 1.61 6.40
N LEU A 140 23.72 1.43 5.47
CA LEU A 140 24.00 1.17 4.06
C LEU A 140 23.68 2.44 3.26
N ASP A 141 24.68 3.29 3.08
CA ASP A 141 24.49 4.63 2.50
C ASP A 141 24.78 4.66 1.01
N ASP A 142 23.70 4.82 0.26
CA ASP A 142 23.65 4.92 -1.20
C ASP A 142 23.55 6.37 -1.69
N SER A 143 23.66 7.35 -0.79
CA SER A 143 23.49 8.77 -1.08
C SER A 143 24.47 9.26 -2.15
N THR A 144 23.92 10.06 -3.07
CA THR A 144 24.68 10.74 -4.12
C THR A 144 24.96 12.19 -3.78
N ASP A 145 24.20 12.77 -2.86
CA ASP A 145 24.46 14.11 -2.33
C ASP A 145 25.65 14.06 -1.36
N PRO A 146 26.77 14.75 -1.66
CA PRO A 146 27.95 14.76 -0.80
C PRO A 146 27.68 15.30 0.60
N LEU A 147 26.76 16.26 0.74
CA LEU A 147 26.43 16.86 2.03
C LEU A 147 25.69 15.86 2.91
N VAL A 148 24.67 15.19 2.38
CA VAL A 148 23.92 14.16 3.12
C VAL A 148 24.85 13.01 3.50
N LYS A 149 25.69 12.55 2.56
CA LYS A 149 26.67 11.49 2.80
C LYS A 149 27.62 11.84 3.96
N ASN A 150 28.11 13.08 4.00
CA ASN A 150 28.97 13.53 5.09
C ASN A 150 28.21 13.57 6.44
N LEU A 151 26.97 14.06 6.45
CA LEU A 151 26.15 14.11 7.67
C LEU A 151 25.92 12.71 8.27
N VAL A 152 25.55 11.74 7.44
CA VAL A 152 25.34 10.35 7.87
C VAL A 152 26.64 9.75 8.41
N LYS A 153 27.76 9.98 7.73
CA LYS A 153 29.08 9.50 8.15
C LYS A 153 29.48 10.05 9.52
N VAL A 154 29.35 11.36 9.73
CA VAL A 154 29.69 12.03 11.01
C VAL A 154 28.84 11.47 12.15
N GLU A 155 27.53 11.33 11.94
CA GLU A 155 26.62 10.74 12.94
C GLU A 155 27.08 9.32 13.33
N CYS A 156 27.45 8.48 12.35
CA CYS A 156 27.95 7.14 12.60
C CYS A 156 29.27 7.15 13.42
N GLU A 157 30.20 8.04 13.09
CA GLU A 157 31.46 8.19 13.81
C GLU A 157 31.24 8.64 15.27
N GLU A 158 30.26 9.51 15.52
CA GLU A 158 29.90 9.93 16.88
C GLU A 158 29.33 8.78 17.72
N TRP A 159 28.46 7.94 17.14
CA TRP A 159 27.96 6.74 17.82
C TRP A 159 29.06 5.70 18.05
N ALA A 160 29.99 5.55 17.10
CA ALA A 160 31.14 4.67 17.26
C ALA A 160 32.04 5.11 18.44
N LYS A 161 32.28 6.43 18.59
CA LYS A 161 33.02 6.99 19.73
C LYS A 161 32.34 6.75 21.08
N LYS A 162 31.01 6.59 21.10
CA LYS A 162 30.22 6.23 22.29
C LYS A 162 30.27 4.72 22.60
N GLY A 163 31.03 3.94 21.85
CA GLY A 163 31.20 2.50 22.05
C GLY A 163 30.10 1.65 21.41
N ILE A 164 29.22 2.21 20.58
CA ILE A 164 28.23 1.44 19.82
C ILE A 164 28.92 0.77 18.63
N ASN A 165 28.64 -0.52 18.42
CA ASN A 165 29.15 -1.27 17.27
C ASN A 165 28.35 -0.92 16.00
N ILE A 166 28.65 0.26 15.44
CA ILE A 166 28.07 0.77 14.20
C ILE A 166 29.06 0.66 13.03
N LYS A 167 28.56 0.27 11.86
CA LYS A 167 29.30 0.14 10.59
C LYS A 167 28.65 1.04 9.55
N TYR A 168 29.44 1.93 8.97
CA TYR A 168 29.01 2.80 7.88
C TYR A 168 29.57 2.27 6.57
N GLU A 169 28.70 1.73 5.73
CA GLU A 169 29.08 1.05 4.49
C GLU A 169 28.55 1.82 3.28
N VAL A 170 29.42 1.99 2.29
CA VAL A 170 29.12 2.70 1.04
C VAL A 170 29.52 1.83 -0.14
N ARG A 171 28.78 1.94 -1.25
CA ARG A 171 29.12 1.23 -2.51
C ARG A 171 29.35 2.18 -3.66
N SER A 172 30.09 1.71 -4.66
CA SER A 172 30.50 2.52 -5.82
C SER A 172 29.41 2.71 -6.87
N ASN A 173 28.44 1.80 -6.93
CA ASN A 173 27.31 1.86 -7.86
C ASN A 173 26.02 1.47 -7.17
N ARG A 174 24.90 1.96 -7.71
CA ARG A 174 23.57 1.80 -7.13
C ARG A 174 22.72 0.75 -7.84
N LYS A 175 23.38 -0.23 -8.45
CA LYS A 175 22.69 -1.31 -9.14
C LYS A 175 21.78 -2.05 -8.16
N GLY A 176 20.52 -2.20 -8.54
CA GLY A 176 19.50 -2.86 -7.74
C GLY A 176 18.98 -2.05 -6.54
N TYR A 177 19.28 -0.76 -6.45
CA TYR A 177 18.75 0.16 -5.42
C TYR A 177 18.84 -0.45 -4.00
N LYS A 178 17.76 -0.40 -3.20
CA LYS A 178 17.69 -0.95 -1.85
C LYS A 178 18.06 -2.44 -1.80
N ALA A 179 17.54 -3.27 -2.71
CA ALA A 179 17.85 -4.70 -2.77
C ALA A 179 19.36 -4.97 -2.92
N GLY A 180 20.00 -4.21 -3.80
CA GLY A 180 21.45 -4.31 -4.02
C GLY A 180 22.26 -3.83 -2.82
N ALA A 181 21.80 -2.80 -2.11
CA ALA A 181 22.45 -2.31 -0.89
C ALA A 181 22.36 -3.36 0.22
N LEU A 182 21.16 -3.89 0.48
CA LEU A 182 20.94 -4.98 1.45
C LEU A 182 21.78 -6.22 1.12
N LYS A 183 21.82 -6.62 -0.16
CA LYS A 183 22.66 -7.72 -0.63
C LYS A 183 24.14 -7.50 -0.30
N LYS A 184 24.67 -6.32 -0.64
CA LYS A 184 26.07 -5.97 -0.37
C LYS A 184 26.37 -5.92 1.13
N GLY A 185 25.43 -5.41 1.93
CA GLY A 185 25.54 -5.41 3.40
C GLY A 185 25.69 -6.81 4.00
N MET A 186 25.00 -7.81 3.44
CA MET A 186 25.09 -9.21 3.88
C MET A 186 26.39 -9.92 3.45
N GLU A 187 27.17 -9.36 2.53
CA GLU A 187 28.45 -9.95 2.08
C GLU A 187 29.59 -9.74 3.10
N HIS A 188 29.44 -8.79 4.04
CA HIS A 188 30.46 -8.53 5.06
C HIS A 188 30.61 -9.70 6.03
N HIS A 189 31.84 -9.98 6.45
CA HIS A 189 32.15 -11.11 7.34
C HIS A 189 31.38 -11.05 8.66
N TYR A 190 31.23 -9.87 9.26
CA TYR A 190 30.47 -9.71 10.52
C TYR A 190 28.96 -9.98 10.32
N ALA A 191 28.40 -9.68 9.14
CA ALA A 191 26.99 -9.93 8.85
C ALA A 191 26.72 -11.43 8.71
N GLN A 192 27.68 -12.19 8.19
CA GLN A 192 27.58 -13.66 8.04
C GLN A 192 27.65 -14.40 9.37
N GLN A 193 28.18 -13.78 10.43
CA GLN A 193 28.22 -14.34 11.77
C GLN A 193 26.90 -14.13 12.53
N CYS A 194 26.03 -13.23 12.06
CA CYS A 194 24.77 -12.92 12.73
C CYS A 194 23.74 -14.02 12.49
N ASP A 195 22.90 -14.28 13.48
CA ASP A 195 21.78 -15.23 13.39
C ASP A 195 20.54 -14.58 12.76
N PHE A 196 20.32 -13.30 13.10
CA PHE A 196 19.14 -12.53 12.74
C PHE A 196 19.51 -11.17 12.16
N VAL A 197 18.66 -10.66 11.27
CA VAL A 197 18.76 -9.29 10.73
C VAL A 197 17.43 -8.54 10.88
N ALA A 198 17.47 -7.42 11.60
CA ALA A 198 16.37 -6.45 11.67
C ALA A 198 16.57 -5.40 10.58
N ILE A 199 15.50 -5.05 9.86
CA ILE A 199 15.58 -4.09 8.74
C ILE A 199 14.67 -2.91 9.02
N PHE A 200 15.23 -1.70 8.94
CA PHE A 200 14.49 -0.44 9.10
C PHE A 200 14.80 0.51 7.95
N ASP A 201 13.78 1.09 7.34
CA ASP A 201 13.96 2.21 6.43
C ASP A 201 14.42 3.47 7.18
N ALA A 202 15.01 4.43 6.47
CA ALA A 202 15.60 5.64 7.04
C ALA A 202 14.61 6.54 7.82
N ASP A 203 13.30 6.38 7.65
CA ASP A 203 12.25 7.10 8.40
C ASP A 203 11.67 6.30 9.57
N PHE A 204 12.13 5.08 9.81
CA PHE A 204 11.61 4.20 10.85
C PHE A 204 12.35 4.36 12.17
N GLN A 205 11.57 4.41 13.25
CA GLN A 205 12.07 4.59 14.62
C GLN A 205 11.51 3.47 15.50
N PRO A 206 12.24 2.34 15.66
CA PRO A 206 11.85 1.32 16.61
C PRO A 206 11.96 1.84 18.05
N ASP A 207 11.03 1.40 18.91
CA ASP A 207 11.18 1.59 20.35
C ASP A 207 12.32 0.70 20.88
N SER A 208 12.96 1.09 21.99
CA SER A 208 14.20 0.45 22.47
C SER A 208 14.05 -1.04 22.77
N ASP A 209 12.86 -1.50 23.15
CA ASP A 209 12.58 -2.90 23.48
C ASP A 209 12.17 -3.76 22.27
N PHE A 210 12.26 -3.23 21.05
CA PHE A 210 11.85 -3.93 19.82
C PHE A 210 12.47 -5.33 19.71
N LEU A 211 13.80 -5.45 19.83
CA LEU A 211 14.49 -6.74 19.71
C LEU A 211 14.10 -7.72 20.81
N LEU A 212 13.93 -7.23 22.05
CA LEU A 212 13.49 -8.03 23.19
C LEU A 212 12.10 -8.64 22.97
N LYS A 213 11.22 -7.95 22.23
CA LYS A 213 9.88 -8.44 21.93
C LYS A 213 9.83 -9.34 20.69
N THR A 214 10.70 -9.12 19.70
CA THR A 214 10.67 -9.87 18.42
C THR A 214 11.56 -11.10 18.38
N ILE A 215 12.81 -11.02 18.87
CA ILE A 215 13.80 -12.10 18.77
C ILE A 215 13.37 -13.39 19.47
N PRO A 216 12.72 -13.38 20.65
CA PRO A 216 12.30 -14.61 21.31
C PRO A 216 11.43 -15.52 20.44
N PHE A 217 10.53 -14.95 19.62
CA PHE A 217 9.73 -15.75 18.69
C PHE A 217 10.60 -16.52 17.70
N LEU A 218 11.70 -15.94 17.23
CA LEU A 218 12.62 -16.61 16.30
C LEU A 218 13.49 -17.64 17.02
N VAL A 219 13.99 -17.33 18.21
CA VAL A 219 14.84 -18.27 18.98
C VAL A 219 14.07 -19.54 19.33
N HIS A 220 12.85 -19.41 19.85
CA HIS A 220 12.07 -20.54 20.36
C HIS A 220 11.30 -21.31 19.28
N ASN A 221 11.22 -20.81 18.05
CA ASN A 221 10.46 -21.43 16.97
C ASN A 221 11.35 -21.50 15.70
N PRO A 222 12.10 -22.60 15.51
CA PRO A 222 13.09 -22.73 14.46
C PRO A 222 12.55 -22.59 13.04
N GLU A 223 11.27 -22.84 12.81
CA GLU A 223 10.64 -22.77 11.49
C GLU A 223 10.16 -21.36 11.09
N ILE A 224 10.21 -20.38 12.01
CA ILE A 224 9.89 -18.99 11.70
C ILE A 224 11.10 -18.35 11.03
N ALA A 225 10.89 -17.81 9.83
CA ALA A 225 11.87 -17.02 9.10
C ALA A 225 11.74 -15.52 9.35
N LEU A 226 10.52 -15.03 9.54
CA LEU A 226 10.23 -13.60 9.63
C LEU A 226 9.25 -13.32 10.77
N VAL A 227 9.60 -12.35 11.60
CA VAL A 227 8.69 -11.65 12.50
C VAL A 227 8.47 -10.23 11.96
N GLN A 228 7.26 -9.92 11.51
CA GLN A 228 6.87 -8.58 11.05
C GLN A 228 6.07 -7.87 12.13
N THR A 229 6.41 -6.61 12.36
CA THR A 229 5.68 -5.74 13.29
C THR A 229 4.84 -4.71 12.54
N ARG A 230 4.00 -3.97 13.28
CA ARG A 230 3.08 -2.99 12.71
C ARG A 230 3.74 -1.62 12.55
N TRP A 231 3.34 -0.90 11.50
CA TRP A 231 3.73 0.50 11.36
C TRP A 231 2.77 1.42 12.11
N ASP A 232 3.33 2.44 12.75
CA ASP A 232 2.58 3.57 13.29
C ASP A 232 3.07 4.85 12.65
N PHE A 233 2.17 5.82 12.44
CA PHE A 233 2.45 6.95 11.56
C PHE A 233 2.45 8.24 12.36
N VAL A 234 3.54 8.99 12.31
CA VAL A 234 3.69 10.20 13.14
C VAL A 234 2.97 11.41 12.54
N ASN A 235 2.82 11.44 11.21
CA ASN A 235 2.22 12.55 10.47
C ASN A 235 0.80 12.27 9.95
N TYR A 236 0.09 11.29 10.50
CA TYR A 236 -1.23 10.93 10.00
C TYR A 236 -2.24 12.07 10.06
N SER A 237 -2.10 12.99 11.03
CA SER A 237 -2.97 14.14 11.23
C SER A 237 -2.71 15.31 10.28
N ALA A 238 -1.62 15.28 9.49
CA ALA A 238 -1.14 16.41 8.69
C ALA A 238 -2.09 16.86 7.57
N SER A 239 -2.89 15.95 7.00
CA SER A 239 -3.88 16.26 5.97
C SER A 239 -4.98 15.20 5.94
N MET A 240 -6.07 15.47 5.21
CA MET A 240 -7.10 14.45 4.96
C MET A 240 -6.49 13.21 4.25
N MET A 241 -5.57 13.44 3.32
CA MET A 241 -4.89 12.36 2.59
C MET A 241 -4.11 11.43 3.52
N THR A 242 -3.36 11.96 4.48
CA THR A 242 -2.59 11.15 5.43
C THR A 242 -3.49 10.38 6.40
N ARG A 243 -4.66 10.93 6.76
CA ARG A 243 -5.68 10.21 7.56
C ARG A 243 -6.28 9.04 6.78
N ILE A 244 -6.61 9.25 5.51
CA ILE A 244 -7.11 8.21 4.59
C ILE A 244 -6.04 7.13 4.35
N GLN A 245 -4.78 7.51 4.12
CA GLN A 245 -3.66 6.57 3.98
C GLN A 245 -3.50 5.69 5.23
N LYS A 246 -3.52 6.30 6.43
CA LYS A 246 -3.47 5.56 7.69
C LYS A 246 -4.62 4.54 7.78
N MET A 247 -5.83 4.92 7.37
CA MET A 247 -6.98 4.03 7.38
C MET A 247 -6.79 2.82 6.45
N SER A 248 -6.29 3.03 5.22
CA SER A 248 -5.96 1.92 4.29
C SER A 248 -4.89 0.99 4.87
N LEU A 249 -3.83 1.55 5.46
CA LEU A 249 -2.73 0.78 6.04
C LEU A 249 -3.17 0.05 7.32
N ASP A 250 -4.02 0.64 8.15
CA ASP A 250 -4.58 -0.03 9.32
C ASP A 250 -5.39 -1.27 8.93
N TYR A 251 -6.16 -1.24 7.84
CA TYR A 251 -6.82 -2.43 7.31
C TYR A 251 -5.80 -3.49 6.87
N HIS A 252 -4.78 -3.09 6.09
CA HIS A 252 -3.71 -4.00 5.66
C HIS A 252 -3.06 -4.73 6.86
N PHE A 253 -2.72 -4.01 7.92
CA PHE A 253 -2.09 -4.58 9.11
C PHE A 253 -3.04 -5.42 9.96
N LYS A 254 -4.19 -4.85 10.33
CA LYS A 254 -5.12 -5.48 11.28
C LYS A 254 -5.94 -6.60 10.68
N VAL A 255 -6.01 -6.72 9.36
CA VAL A 255 -6.85 -7.71 8.67
C VAL A 255 -6.03 -8.58 7.74
N GLU A 256 -5.35 -7.99 6.75
CA GLU A 256 -4.67 -8.78 5.72
C GLU A 256 -3.45 -9.53 6.25
N GLN A 257 -2.56 -8.85 6.98
CA GLN A 257 -1.37 -9.48 7.56
C GLN A 257 -1.71 -10.44 8.70
N GLU A 258 -2.65 -10.04 9.58
CA GLU A 258 -3.13 -10.88 10.68
C GLU A 258 -3.76 -12.18 10.15
N SER A 259 -4.63 -12.10 9.14
CA SER A 259 -5.24 -13.27 8.51
C SER A 259 -4.21 -14.15 7.80
N GLY A 260 -3.30 -13.54 7.03
CA GLY A 260 -2.24 -14.28 6.33
C GLY A 260 -1.30 -15.03 7.28
N SER A 261 -0.86 -14.36 8.35
CA SER A 261 0.00 -14.97 9.38
C SER A 261 -0.72 -16.09 10.14
N THR A 262 -2.01 -15.91 10.44
CA THR A 262 -2.78 -16.87 11.25
C THR A 262 -3.12 -18.13 10.47
N THR A 263 -3.60 -17.99 9.23
CA THR A 263 -4.11 -19.14 8.46
C THR A 263 -3.03 -19.85 7.67
N PHE A 264 -2.12 -19.08 7.03
CA PHE A 264 -1.18 -19.63 6.05
C PHE A 264 0.28 -19.50 6.47
N SER A 265 0.54 -18.87 7.62
CA SER A 265 1.89 -18.45 8.03
C SER A 265 2.63 -17.71 6.91
N PHE A 266 1.89 -16.89 6.15
CA PHE A 266 2.41 -16.17 4.98
C PHE A 266 1.73 -14.81 4.83
N PHE A 267 2.55 -13.80 4.53
CA PHE A 267 2.16 -12.49 4.05
C PHE A 267 3.38 -11.89 3.33
N GLY A 268 3.18 -10.84 2.53
CA GLY A 268 4.31 -10.12 1.94
C GLY A 268 5.07 -9.34 3.01
N PHE A 269 6.40 -9.49 3.07
CA PHE A 269 7.23 -8.62 3.89
C PHE A 269 7.09 -7.18 3.41
N ASN A 270 6.94 -6.21 4.32
CA ASN A 270 6.71 -4.81 3.96
C ASN A 270 8.01 -4.04 3.70
N GLY A 271 9.14 -4.73 3.67
CA GLY A 271 10.47 -4.15 3.42
C GLY A 271 11.15 -3.51 4.62
N THR A 272 10.48 -3.41 5.77
CA THR A 272 10.96 -2.73 6.99
C THR A 272 10.17 -3.17 8.22
N ALA A 273 10.64 -2.83 9.42
CA ALA A 273 10.03 -3.13 10.71
C ALA A 273 9.81 -4.64 10.93
N GLY A 274 10.75 -5.45 10.44
CA GLY A 274 10.72 -6.89 10.61
C GLY A 274 12.11 -7.46 10.86
N VAL A 275 12.13 -8.61 11.51
CA VAL A 275 13.34 -9.36 11.84
C VAL A 275 13.32 -10.68 11.10
N TRP A 276 14.37 -10.91 10.33
CA TRP A 276 14.59 -12.10 9.53
C TRP A 276 15.62 -13.01 10.17
N ARG A 277 15.41 -14.31 10.06
CA ARG A 277 16.45 -15.33 10.22
C ARG A 277 17.37 -15.31 9.00
N ILE A 278 18.67 -15.12 9.21
CA ILE A 278 19.64 -15.00 8.11
C ILE A 278 19.74 -16.31 7.32
N SER A 279 19.66 -17.48 7.96
CA SER A 279 19.66 -18.76 7.25
C SER A 279 18.49 -18.90 6.28
N ALA A 280 17.30 -18.39 6.63
CA ALA A 280 16.14 -18.39 5.74
C ALA A 280 16.33 -17.44 4.54
N ILE A 281 16.98 -16.29 4.74
CA ILE A 281 17.36 -15.39 3.64
C ILE A 281 18.32 -16.12 2.69
N ASN A 282 19.34 -16.78 3.24
CA ASN A 282 20.36 -17.49 2.47
C ASN A 282 19.76 -18.66 1.68
N GLU A 283 18.91 -19.48 2.29
CA GLU A 283 18.23 -20.60 1.64
C GLU A 283 17.27 -20.14 0.53
N ALA A 284 16.63 -18.99 0.72
CA ALA A 284 15.79 -18.38 -0.32
C ALA A 284 16.63 -17.83 -1.50
N GLY A 285 17.96 -17.75 -1.40
CA GLY A 285 18.86 -17.20 -2.42
C GLY A 285 19.16 -15.71 -2.26
N GLY A 286 18.98 -15.15 -1.06
CA GLY A 286 19.32 -13.77 -0.71
C GLY A 286 18.38 -12.70 -1.29
N TRP A 287 18.82 -11.45 -1.22
CA TRP A 287 18.15 -10.30 -1.84
C TRP A 287 18.33 -10.32 -3.37
N GLN A 288 17.23 -10.15 -4.11
CA GLN A 288 17.24 -10.08 -5.58
C GLN A 288 16.66 -8.75 -6.05
N ASP A 289 17.30 -8.15 -7.06
CA ASP A 289 16.98 -6.83 -7.61
C ASP A 289 16.13 -6.89 -8.90
N ARG A 290 15.54 -8.05 -9.19
CA ARG A 290 14.76 -8.30 -10.41
C ARG A 290 13.40 -7.58 -10.47
N THR A 291 12.95 -7.01 -9.35
CA THR A 291 11.68 -6.28 -9.23
C THR A 291 11.83 -5.13 -8.24
N THR A 292 10.92 -4.17 -8.27
CA THR A 292 10.87 -3.00 -7.36
C THR A 292 10.27 -3.33 -5.97
N VAL A 293 9.90 -4.60 -5.76
CA VAL A 293 9.37 -5.17 -4.51
C VAL A 293 10.23 -6.36 -4.06
N GLU A 294 11.52 -6.10 -3.83
CA GLU A 294 12.50 -7.11 -3.42
C GLU A 294 12.14 -7.84 -2.12
N ASP A 295 11.39 -7.13 -1.27
CA ASP A 295 10.85 -7.59 0.01
C ASP A 295 9.81 -8.71 -0.19
N MET A 296 8.84 -8.46 -1.07
CA MET A 296 7.82 -9.43 -1.44
C MET A 296 8.41 -10.62 -2.19
N ASP A 297 9.42 -10.37 -3.03
CA ASP A 297 10.14 -11.41 -3.75
C ASP A 297 10.82 -12.41 -2.79
N LEU A 298 11.56 -11.90 -1.81
CA LEU A 298 12.16 -12.71 -0.76
C LEU A 298 11.11 -13.45 0.07
N ALA A 299 10.04 -12.77 0.44
CA ALA A 299 8.92 -13.36 1.19
C ALA A 299 8.31 -14.57 0.46
N VAL A 300 8.05 -14.46 -0.84
CA VAL A 300 7.52 -15.58 -1.63
C VAL A 300 8.53 -16.72 -1.74
N ARG A 301 9.81 -16.42 -2.03
CA ARG A 301 10.85 -17.45 -2.16
C ARG A 301 11.07 -18.22 -0.86
N ALA A 302 11.20 -17.53 0.28
CA ALA A 302 11.35 -18.19 1.58
C ALA A 302 10.10 -19.04 1.92
N THR A 303 8.91 -18.57 1.57
CA THR A 303 7.67 -19.33 1.77
C THR A 303 7.63 -20.61 0.95
N LEU A 304 8.11 -20.57 -0.29
CA LEU A 304 8.25 -21.74 -1.16
C LEU A 304 9.33 -22.72 -0.67
N LYS A 305 10.17 -22.30 0.29
CA LYS A 305 11.10 -23.13 1.06
C LYS A 305 10.52 -23.68 2.37
N GLY A 306 9.20 -23.56 2.56
CA GLY A 306 8.51 -24.10 3.73
C GLY A 306 8.57 -23.20 4.97
N TRP A 307 9.30 -22.08 4.94
CA TRP A 307 9.39 -21.16 6.07
C TRP A 307 8.03 -20.53 6.43
N LYS A 308 7.90 -20.21 7.73
CA LYS A 308 6.70 -19.57 8.31
C LYS A 308 6.97 -18.12 8.67
N PHE A 309 5.96 -17.26 8.49
CA PHE A 309 6.00 -15.86 8.89
C PHE A 309 4.99 -15.55 10.00
N LEU A 310 5.46 -14.78 10.97
CA LEU A 310 4.69 -14.33 12.11
C LEU A 310 4.47 -12.82 12.05
N TYR A 311 3.22 -12.40 12.14
CA TYR A 311 2.84 -11.01 12.32
C TYR A 311 2.54 -10.74 13.81
N VAL A 312 3.19 -9.71 14.37
CA VAL A 312 3.01 -9.27 15.77
C VAL A 312 2.49 -7.84 15.76
N GLY A 313 1.17 -7.69 15.79
CA GLY A 313 0.48 -6.40 15.61
C GLY A 313 0.56 -5.43 16.80
N ASP A 314 0.94 -5.93 17.98
CA ASP A 314 1.05 -5.13 19.21
C ASP A 314 2.36 -4.34 19.29
N ILE A 315 3.41 -4.80 18.59
CA ILE A 315 4.67 -4.07 18.46
C ILE A 315 4.52 -3.07 17.32
N ARG A 316 4.78 -1.80 17.60
CA ARG A 316 4.61 -0.69 16.66
C ARG A 316 5.94 0.00 16.42
N VAL A 317 6.22 0.32 15.16
CA VAL A 317 7.41 1.08 14.75
C VAL A 317 6.94 2.36 14.07
N LYS A 318 7.40 3.50 14.58
CA LYS A 318 7.01 4.82 14.09
C LYS A 318 7.64 5.10 12.73
N SER A 319 6.88 5.68 11.80
CA SER A 319 7.33 6.06 10.46
C SER A 319 6.53 7.24 9.89
N GLU A 320 6.92 7.71 8.69
CA GLU A 320 6.25 8.81 7.99
C GLU A 320 5.45 8.38 6.77
N LEU A 321 4.22 8.87 6.66
CA LEU A 321 3.41 8.76 5.45
C LEU A 321 3.88 9.78 4.39
N PRO A 322 3.77 9.44 3.09
CA PRO A 322 3.90 10.41 2.01
C PRO A 322 2.96 11.60 2.21
N SER A 323 3.54 12.79 2.41
CA SER A 323 2.79 14.01 2.69
C SER A 323 2.24 14.70 1.44
N THR A 324 2.79 14.41 0.25
CA THR A 324 2.36 14.98 -1.03
C THR A 324 1.72 13.91 -1.92
N LEU A 325 0.75 14.31 -2.74
CA LEU A 325 0.06 13.40 -3.66
C LEU A 325 1.04 12.79 -4.69
N LYS A 326 2.03 13.55 -5.16
CA LYS A 326 3.07 13.07 -6.09
C LYS A 326 3.87 11.92 -5.48
N ALA A 327 4.35 12.09 -4.24
CA ALA A 327 5.09 11.05 -3.52
C ALA A 327 4.21 9.81 -3.29
N TYR A 328 2.94 10.00 -2.91
CA TYR A 328 2.00 8.91 -2.72
C TYR A 328 1.72 8.13 -4.01
N ARG A 329 1.50 8.81 -5.15
CA ARG A 329 1.30 8.18 -6.47
C ARG A 329 2.49 7.32 -6.88
N ASN A 330 3.71 7.82 -6.69
CA ASN A 330 4.93 7.08 -7.02
C ASN A 330 5.06 5.83 -6.15
N GLN A 331 4.77 5.93 -4.84
CA GLN A 331 4.77 4.78 -3.93
C GLN A 331 3.74 3.72 -4.37
N GLN A 332 2.48 4.13 -4.60
CA GLN A 332 1.41 3.22 -5.01
C GLN A 332 1.68 2.55 -6.37
N HIS A 333 2.30 3.29 -7.30
CA HIS A 333 2.72 2.74 -8.58
C HIS A 333 3.74 1.62 -8.40
N ARG A 334 4.82 1.84 -7.64
CA ARG A 334 5.86 0.82 -7.38
C ARG A 334 5.26 -0.42 -6.72
N TRP A 335 4.48 -0.25 -5.66
CA TRP A 335 3.89 -1.36 -4.92
C TRP A 335 2.93 -2.19 -5.75
N THR A 336 2.15 -1.57 -6.64
CA THR A 336 1.20 -2.30 -7.49
C THR A 336 1.91 -2.93 -8.68
N CYS A 337 2.70 -2.15 -9.41
CA CYS A 337 3.41 -2.61 -10.60
C CYS A 337 4.39 -3.74 -10.28
N GLY A 338 5.23 -3.56 -9.25
CA GLY A 338 6.22 -4.54 -8.84
C GLY A 338 5.59 -5.86 -8.40
N ALA A 339 4.50 -5.81 -7.62
CA ALA A 339 3.82 -7.02 -7.16
C ALA A 339 3.19 -7.82 -8.31
N VAL A 340 2.59 -7.14 -9.29
CA VAL A 340 1.99 -7.80 -10.46
C VAL A 340 3.06 -8.33 -11.42
N TYR A 341 4.17 -7.61 -11.59
CA TYR A 341 5.31 -8.13 -12.34
C TYR A 341 5.93 -9.36 -11.67
N LEU A 342 6.06 -9.32 -10.34
CA LEU A 342 6.52 -10.47 -9.55
C LEU A 342 5.60 -11.68 -9.72
N PHE A 343 4.28 -11.47 -9.74
CA PHE A 343 3.32 -12.55 -10.01
C PHE A 343 3.60 -13.23 -11.35
N ARG A 344 3.83 -12.45 -12.42
CA ARG A 344 4.18 -12.98 -13.74
C ARG A 344 5.48 -13.79 -13.73
N LYS A 345 6.46 -13.39 -12.91
CA LYS A 345 7.76 -14.07 -12.80
C LYS A 345 7.70 -15.35 -11.97
N MET A 346 6.97 -15.33 -10.86
CA MET A 346 6.94 -16.41 -9.86
C MET A 346 5.77 -17.38 -10.03
N GLY A 347 4.77 -17.04 -10.86
CA GLY A 347 3.55 -17.83 -11.00
C GLY A 347 3.81 -19.30 -11.30
N TRP A 348 4.70 -19.57 -12.27
CA TRP A 348 5.06 -20.95 -12.62
C TRP A 348 5.83 -21.66 -11.50
N ASP A 349 6.80 -20.99 -10.88
CA ASP A 349 7.59 -21.52 -9.78
C ASP A 349 6.71 -21.94 -8.59
N ILE A 350 5.65 -21.17 -8.29
CA ILE A 350 4.69 -21.50 -7.23
C ILE A 350 3.87 -22.75 -7.60
N VAL A 351 3.44 -22.88 -8.85
CA VAL A 351 2.65 -24.04 -9.32
C VAL A 351 3.46 -25.33 -9.18
N ILE A 352 4.69 -25.35 -9.68
CA ILE A 352 5.53 -26.56 -9.74
C ILE A 352 6.22 -26.91 -8.42
N ASN A 353 6.28 -25.99 -7.45
CA ASN A 353 6.95 -26.22 -6.17
C ASN A 353 6.39 -27.47 -5.45
N LYS A 354 7.23 -28.35 -4.89
CA LYS A 354 6.75 -29.57 -4.20
C LYS A 354 6.84 -29.48 -2.68
N GLU A 355 7.46 -28.44 -2.17
CA GLU A 355 7.77 -28.26 -0.75
C GLU A 355 6.57 -27.70 0.04
N VAL A 356 5.68 -26.95 -0.62
CA VAL A 356 4.48 -26.38 0.03
C VAL A 356 3.18 -27.08 -0.35
N SER A 357 2.22 -27.06 0.57
CA SER A 357 0.89 -27.66 0.39
C SER A 357 0.09 -26.97 -0.72
N LEU A 358 -0.81 -27.73 -1.36
CA LEU A 358 -1.68 -27.22 -2.43
C LEU A 358 -2.50 -26.00 -1.96
N LEU A 359 -3.03 -26.03 -0.73
CA LEU A 359 -3.79 -24.92 -0.17
C LEU A 359 -2.95 -23.65 -0.06
N LYS A 360 -1.67 -23.77 0.37
CA LYS A 360 -0.76 -22.63 0.46
C LYS A 360 -0.45 -22.08 -0.94
N LYS A 361 -0.25 -22.93 -1.95
CA LYS A 361 -0.08 -22.49 -3.34
C LYS A 361 -1.29 -21.75 -3.88
N ILE A 362 -2.50 -22.29 -3.65
CA ILE A 362 -3.75 -21.64 -4.05
C ILE A 362 -3.86 -20.28 -3.35
N HIS A 363 -3.58 -20.19 -2.06
CA HIS A 363 -3.58 -18.91 -1.35
C HIS A 363 -2.61 -17.90 -1.98
N VAL A 364 -1.36 -18.29 -2.24
CA VAL A 364 -0.36 -17.37 -2.81
C VAL A 364 -0.73 -16.95 -4.25
N LEU A 365 -1.14 -17.88 -5.11
CA LEU A 365 -1.48 -17.59 -6.51
C LEU A 365 -2.80 -16.83 -6.64
N TYR A 366 -3.86 -17.37 -6.05
CA TYR A 366 -5.22 -16.86 -6.22
C TYR A 366 -5.49 -15.67 -5.30
N SER A 367 -5.37 -15.83 -3.99
CA SER A 367 -5.72 -14.77 -3.03
C SER A 367 -4.67 -13.66 -3.00
N PHE A 368 -3.39 -14.00 -2.81
CA PHE A 368 -2.33 -13.01 -2.60
C PHE A 368 -1.95 -12.25 -3.87
N PHE A 369 -1.78 -12.94 -4.99
CA PHE A 369 -1.41 -12.29 -6.25
C PHE A 369 -2.62 -11.93 -7.12
N PHE A 370 -3.42 -12.91 -7.55
CA PHE A 370 -4.45 -12.67 -8.56
C PHE A 370 -5.56 -11.74 -8.05
N VAL A 371 -6.27 -12.11 -6.98
CA VAL A 371 -7.38 -11.32 -6.44
C VAL A 371 -6.89 -9.97 -5.91
N ARG A 372 -5.89 -9.96 -5.02
CA ARG A 372 -5.45 -8.72 -4.36
C ARG A 372 -4.60 -7.79 -5.22
N ARG A 373 -3.73 -8.29 -6.11
CA ARG A 373 -2.82 -7.44 -6.90
C ARG A 373 -3.30 -7.18 -8.32
N VAL A 374 -4.12 -8.06 -8.90
CA VAL A 374 -4.63 -7.92 -10.28
C VAL A 374 -6.10 -7.50 -10.27
N ILE A 375 -6.99 -8.31 -9.70
CA ILE A 375 -8.44 -8.07 -9.76
C ILE A 375 -8.83 -6.80 -8.99
N ALA A 376 -8.35 -6.62 -7.77
CA ALA A 376 -8.71 -5.49 -6.91
C ALA A 376 -8.54 -4.12 -7.59
N PRO A 377 -7.36 -3.75 -8.11
CA PRO A 377 -7.19 -2.45 -8.78
C PRO A 377 -7.98 -2.35 -10.09
N ILE A 378 -8.13 -3.44 -10.84
CA ILE A 378 -8.87 -3.45 -12.11
C ILE A 378 -10.36 -3.20 -11.87
N VAL A 379 -11.03 -4.01 -11.06
CA VAL A 379 -12.47 -3.88 -10.84
C VAL A 379 -12.79 -2.59 -10.09
N THR A 380 -11.97 -2.17 -9.13
CA THR A 380 -12.22 -0.92 -8.39
C THR A 380 -12.21 0.30 -9.31
N PHE A 381 -11.36 0.35 -10.34
CA PHE A 381 -11.43 1.45 -11.29
C PHE A 381 -12.46 1.20 -12.38
N TYR A 382 -12.38 0.06 -13.05
CA TYR A 382 -13.16 -0.23 -14.25
C TYR A 382 -14.65 -0.29 -13.95
N PHE A 383 -15.07 -0.96 -12.88
CA PHE A 383 -16.49 -1.03 -12.52
C PHE A 383 -17.02 0.35 -12.10
N TYR A 384 -16.36 0.97 -11.12
CA TYR A 384 -16.87 2.15 -10.42
C TYR A 384 -16.67 3.48 -11.15
N CYS A 385 -15.68 3.58 -12.03
CA CYS A 385 -15.35 4.82 -12.75
C CYS A 385 -15.56 4.72 -14.27
N VAL A 386 -15.85 3.53 -14.82
CA VAL A 386 -16.06 3.34 -16.27
C VAL A 386 -17.40 2.65 -16.57
N VAL A 387 -17.63 1.44 -16.08
CA VAL A 387 -18.84 0.65 -16.40
C VAL A 387 -20.10 1.31 -15.88
N ILE A 388 -20.15 1.75 -14.61
CA ILE A 388 -21.31 2.45 -14.05
C ILE A 388 -21.63 3.73 -14.86
N PRO A 389 -20.69 4.67 -15.08
CA PRO A 389 -20.96 5.85 -15.91
C PRO A 389 -21.37 5.56 -17.35
N ILE A 390 -20.80 4.53 -18.00
CA ILE A 390 -21.19 4.17 -19.38
C ILE A 390 -22.59 3.56 -19.41
N SER A 391 -22.96 2.74 -18.42
CA SER A 391 -24.29 2.11 -18.37
C SER A 391 -25.42 3.13 -18.34
N VAL A 392 -25.19 4.31 -17.75
CA VAL A 392 -26.14 5.42 -17.75
C VAL A 392 -26.48 5.92 -19.16
N LEU A 393 -25.55 5.80 -20.12
CA LEU A 393 -25.73 6.23 -21.50
C LEU A 393 -26.47 5.17 -22.35
N ILE A 394 -26.69 3.98 -21.80
CA ILE A 394 -27.20 2.80 -22.52
C ILE A 394 -28.39 2.24 -21.72
N PRO A 395 -29.62 2.67 -22.02
CA PRO A 395 -30.80 2.29 -21.25
C PRO A 395 -31.12 0.79 -21.28
N GLU A 396 -30.55 0.05 -22.23
CA GLU A 396 -30.70 -1.40 -22.35
C GLU A 396 -29.90 -2.19 -21.29
N VAL A 397 -28.88 -1.57 -20.67
CA VAL A 397 -27.99 -2.21 -19.69
C VAL A 397 -28.52 -1.98 -18.28
N ASP A 398 -28.68 -3.06 -17.52
CA ASP A 398 -28.99 -2.98 -16.08
C ASP A 398 -27.87 -3.58 -15.23
N ILE A 399 -27.53 -2.87 -14.14
CA ILE A 399 -26.51 -3.31 -13.20
C ILE A 399 -27.23 -3.88 -11.98
N PRO A 400 -26.99 -5.14 -11.61
CA PRO A 400 -27.73 -5.75 -10.53
C PRO A 400 -27.40 -5.09 -9.18
N VAL A 401 -28.44 -4.78 -8.41
CA VAL A 401 -28.36 -4.06 -7.13
C VAL A 401 -27.40 -4.73 -6.13
N TRP A 402 -27.32 -6.06 -6.12
CA TRP A 402 -26.43 -6.77 -5.20
C TRP A 402 -24.95 -6.45 -5.45
N GLY A 403 -24.54 -6.31 -6.71
CA GLY A 403 -23.17 -5.97 -7.05
C GLY A 403 -22.86 -4.49 -6.83
N LEU A 404 -23.82 -3.63 -7.14
CA LEU A 404 -23.67 -2.18 -7.03
C LEU A 404 -23.72 -1.69 -5.58
N VAL A 405 -24.58 -2.27 -4.75
CA VAL A 405 -24.86 -1.77 -3.39
C VAL A 405 -24.35 -2.75 -2.33
N TYR A 406 -24.76 -4.02 -2.38
CA TYR A 406 -24.51 -4.94 -1.28
C TYR A 406 -23.03 -5.32 -1.14
N ILE A 407 -22.32 -5.58 -2.25
CA ILE A 407 -20.88 -5.87 -2.21
C ILE A 407 -20.07 -4.73 -1.60
N PRO A 408 -20.06 -3.50 -2.16
CA PRO A 408 -19.24 -2.41 -1.62
C PRO A 408 -19.67 -2.02 -0.21
N THR A 409 -20.97 -2.06 0.10
CA THR A 409 -21.46 -1.79 1.47
C THR A 409 -20.92 -2.82 2.45
N THR A 410 -20.95 -4.11 2.09
CA THR A 410 -20.41 -5.18 2.94
C THR A 410 -18.91 -5.00 3.15
N ILE A 411 -18.13 -4.79 2.09
CA ILE A 411 -16.68 -4.54 2.20
C ILE A 411 -16.39 -3.30 3.07
N THR A 412 -17.16 -2.23 2.91
CA THR A 412 -17.03 -1.00 3.71
C THR A 412 -17.32 -1.26 5.18
N ILE A 413 -18.37 -2.02 5.49
CA ILE A 413 -18.72 -2.41 6.87
C ILE A 413 -17.61 -3.28 7.48
N LEU A 414 -17.08 -4.25 6.74
CA LEU A 414 -15.97 -5.10 7.20
C LEU A 414 -14.73 -4.25 7.54
N ASN A 415 -14.40 -3.28 6.69
CA ASN A 415 -13.32 -2.33 6.95
C ASN A 415 -13.59 -1.46 8.19
N ALA A 416 -14.85 -1.02 8.36
CA ALA A 416 -15.29 -0.19 9.48
C ALA A 416 -15.17 -0.91 10.83
N ILE A 417 -15.57 -2.18 10.90
CA ILE A 417 -15.56 -2.96 12.15
C ILE A 417 -14.15 -3.01 12.77
N ARG A 418 -13.10 -3.08 11.94
CA ARG A 418 -11.71 -3.14 12.40
C ARG A 418 -11.09 -1.76 12.66
N ASN A 419 -11.73 -0.70 12.18
CA ASN A 419 -11.29 0.70 12.31
C ASN A 419 -12.45 1.64 12.66
N PRO A 420 -13.16 1.44 13.80
CA PRO A 420 -14.36 2.19 14.13
C PRO A 420 -14.09 3.69 14.33
N SER A 421 -12.90 4.07 14.80
CA SER A 421 -12.49 5.47 14.95
C SER A 421 -12.46 6.25 13.64
N SER A 422 -12.33 5.55 12.50
CA SER A 422 -12.20 6.15 11.17
C SER A 422 -13.51 6.12 10.38
N LEU A 423 -14.64 5.77 11.01
CA LEU A 423 -15.95 5.71 10.35
C LEU A 423 -16.33 7.00 9.60
N HIS A 424 -16.05 8.16 10.21
CA HIS A 424 -16.32 9.47 9.63
C HIS A 424 -15.49 9.75 8.35
N LEU A 425 -14.40 9.01 8.12
CA LEU A 425 -13.55 9.15 6.93
C LEU A 425 -13.99 8.23 5.78
N MET A 426 -14.89 7.28 6.02
CA MET A 426 -15.27 6.26 5.02
C MET A 426 -15.75 6.84 3.69
N PRO A 427 -16.65 7.85 3.63
CA PRO A 427 -17.10 8.40 2.36
C PRO A 427 -15.95 9.01 1.55
N PHE A 428 -15.06 9.74 2.21
CA PHE A 428 -13.88 10.33 1.57
C PHE A 428 -12.87 9.28 1.15
N TRP A 429 -12.70 8.23 1.94
CA TRP A 429 -11.84 7.09 1.63
C TRP A 429 -12.32 6.36 0.36
N ILE A 430 -13.61 6.05 0.23
CA ILE A 430 -14.16 5.40 -0.98
C ILE A 430 -13.87 6.23 -2.23
N LEU A 431 -14.21 7.52 -2.19
CA LEU A 431 -14.01 8.41 -3.34
C LEU A 431 -12.53 8.55 -3.71
N PHE A 432 -11.66 8.69 -2.71
CA PHE A 432 -10.22 8.80 -2.92
C PHE A 432 -9.61 7.49 -3.45
N GLU A 433 -10.02 6.34 -2.90
CA GLU A 433 -9.56 5.03 -3.35
C GLU A 433 -9.98 4.74 -4.79
N ASN A 434 -11.16 5.20 -5.23
CA ASN A 434 -11.59 5.12 -6.63
C ASN A 434 -10.69 5.96 -7.56
N VAL A 435 -10.30 7.16 -7.16
CA VAL A 435 -9.31 7.96 -7.93
C VAL A 435 -7.94 7.28 -7.97
N MET A 436 -7.50 6.74 -6.84
CA MET A 436 -6.25 6.00 -6.75
C MET A 436 -6.31 4.65 -7.48
N ALA A 437 -7.48 4.06 -7.67
CA ALA A 437 -7.66 2.84 -8.43
C ALA A 437 -7.27 3.04 -9.90
N MET A 438 -7.47 4.23 -10.48
CA MET A 438 -6.97 4.56 -11.83
C MET A 438 -5.45 4.33 -11.92
N HIS A 439 -4.72 4.86 -10.94
CA HIS A 439 -3.27 4.77 -10.85
C HIS A 439 -2.80 3.34 -10.65
N ARG A 440 -3.45 2.62 -9.74
CA ARG A 440 -3.15 1.23 -9.44
C ARG A 440 -3.50 0.31 -10.61
N MET A 441 -4.61 0.52 -11.31
CA MET A 441 -4.96 -0.24 -12.51
C MET A 441 -3.93 -0.02 -13.61
N LYS A 442 -3.54 1.24 -13.89
CA LYS A 442 -2.48 1.53 -14.86
C LYS A 442 -1.16 0.83 -14.47
N ALA A 443 -0.79 0.88 -13.20
CA ALA A 443 0.40 0.20 -12.67
C ALA A 443 0.33 -1.33 -12.81
N ALA A 444 -0.83 -1.93 -12.53
CA ALA A 444 -1.09 -3.35 -12.68
C ALA A 444 -0.96 -3.78 -14.15
N MET A 445 -1.55 -3.03 -15.08
CA MET A 445 -1.43 -3.30 -16.53
C MET A 445 0.02 -3.22 -17.02
N VAL A 446 0.78 -2.20 -16.57
CA VAL A 446 2.23 -2.09 -16.83
C VAL A 446 2.98 -3.31 -16.32
N GLY A 447 2.68 -3.76 -15.09
CA GLY A 447 3.28 -4.96 -14.50
C GLY A 447 2.94 -6.24 -15.25
N LEU A 448 1.68 -6.42 -15.68
CA LEU A 448 1.24 -7.58 -16.46
C LEU A 448 1.93 -7.63 -17.82
N LEU A 449 1.99 -6.49 -18.53
CA LEU A 449 2.59 -6.41 -19.86
C LEU A 449 4.12 -6.48 -19.81
N GLY A 450 4.74 -6.09 -18.69
CA GLY A 450 6.19 -6.14 -18.50
C GLY A 450 6.93 -5.05 -19.28
N THR A 451 6.35 -3.85 -19.40
CA THR A 451 6.95 -2.73 -20.15
C THR A 451 8.18 -2.15 -19.43
N SER A 452 9.01 -1.37 -20.14
CA SER A 452 10.29 -0.83 -19.63
C SER A 452 10.19 0.03 -18.36
N SER A 453 9.01 0.57 -18.06
CA SER A 453 8.72 1.36 -16.85
C SER A 453 8.63 0.55 -15.55
N VAL A 454 8.57 -0.79 -15.61
CA VAL A 454 8.40 -1.66 -14.44
C VAL A 454 9.55 -1.53 -13.42
N ASN A 455 10.76 -1.26 -13.91
CA ASN A 455 11.98 -1.15 -13.09
C ASN A 455 12.36 0.29 -12.72
N GLN A 456 11.50 1.28 -13.02
CA GLN A 456 11.76 2.66 -12.63
C GLN A 456 11.52 2.84 -11.13
N TRP A 457 12.61 3.04 -10.38
CA TRP A 457 12.56 3.36 -8.96
C TRP A 457 12.70 4.87 -8.78
N VAL A 458 11.68 5.48 -8.16
CA VAL A 458 11.67 6.90 -7.79
C VAL A 458 11.52 6.99 -6.27
N VAL A 459 12.40 7.76 -5.63
CA VAL A 459 12.40 7.99 -4.18
C VAL A 459 11.07 8.58 -3.74
N THR A 460 10.60 8.14 -2.58
CA THR A 460 9.48 8.78 -1.90
C THR A 460 10.04 9.78 -0.90
N GLU A 461 9.99 11.06 -1.22
CA GLU A 461 10.51 12.13 -0.34
C GLU A 461 9.79 12.14 1.03
N LYS A 462 10.58 12.33 2.09
CA LYS A 462 10.14 12.40 3.50
C LYS A 462 10.48 13.78 4.07
N LYS A 463 9.69 14.24 5.04
CA LYS A 463 9.74 15.65 5.51
C LYS A 463 10.28 15.83 6.93
N GLY A 464 10.56 14.76 7.69
CA GLY A 464 11.17 14.86 9.03
C GLY A 464 10.27 15.55 10.07
N GLN A 465 8.98 15.26 10.05
CA GLN A 465 7.94 16.03 10.76
C GLN A 465 8.02 15.93 12.29
N LEU A 466 8.64 14.89 12.84
CA LEU A 466 8.89 14.76 14.30
C LEU A 466 9.82 15.85 14.87
N ILE A 467 10.68 16.44 14.04
CA ILE A 467 11.58 17.53 14.43
C ILE A 467 10.79 18.82 14.69
N ARG A 468 9.76 19.08 13.87
CA ARG A 468 8.92 20.28 13.98
C ARG A 468 8.20 20.38 15.33
N ASP A 469 7.82 19.24 15.91
CA ASP A 469 7.03 19.21 17.15
C ASP A 469 7.90 19.20 18.42
N LYS A 470 9.24 19.05 18.31
CA LYS A 470 10.13 18.88 19.49
C LYS A 470 11.39 19.74 19.52
N ALA A 471 11.76 20.48 18.47
CA ALA A 471 13.00 21.25 18.48
C ALA A 471 12.85 22.67 17.93
N ASP A 472 13.07 23.65 18.81
CA ASP A 472 13.67 24.96 18.53
C ASP A 472 15.16 24.78 18.12
N LEU A 473 15.44 23.95 17.11
CA LEU A 473 16.78 23.81 16.55
C LEU A 473 16.88 24.67 15.29
N GLU A 474 17.64 25.76 15.39
CA GLU A 474 18.03 26.66 14.31
C GLU A 474 18.92 25.93 13.28
N VAL A 475 18.32 25.09 12.44
CA VAL A 475 18.93 24.69 11.18
C VAL A 475 18.26 25.55 10.09
N PRO A 476 19.01 26.35 9.31
CA PRO A 476 18.43 27.15 8.24
C PRO A 476 17.82 26.19 7.20
N LEU A 477 16.49 26.07 7.23
CA LEU A 477 15.73 25.41 6.18
C LEU A 477 15.83 26.29 4.93
N LEU A 478 16.28 25.70 3.82
CA LEU A 478 16.40 26.34 2.51
C LEU A 478 15.09 27.05 2.12
N GLU A 479 15.25 28.21 1.50
CA GLU A 479 14.16 29.06 1.03
C GLU A 479 13.12 28.29 0.20
N PRO A 480 11.82 28.60 0.36
CA PRO A 480 10.74 28.07 -0.46
C PRO A 480 10.99 28.21 -1.97
N ALA A 481 11.04 27.10 -2.71
CA ALA A 481 10.85 27.16 -4.16
C ALA A 481 9.37 27.50 -4.46
N PRO A 482 9.06 28.54 -5.26
CA PRO A 482 7.69 28.87 -5.62
C PRO A 482 7.12 27.79 -6.55
N THR A 483 6.20 26.95 -6.07
CA THR A 483 5.50 26.00 -6.97
C THR A 483 4.44 26.76 -7.77
N LYS A 484 4.65 26.90 -9.09
CA LYS A 484 3.64 27.43 -10.00
C LYS A 484 2.39 26.54 -9.98
N CYS A 485 1.21 27.14 -9.97
CA CYS A 485 -0.09 26.45 -9.97
C CYS A 485 -0.21 25.42 -11.13
N SER A 486 0.48 25.67 -12.25
CA SER A 486 0.54 24.78 -13.41
C SER A 486 1.20 23.42 -13.16
N GLU A 487 2.06 23.27 -12.14
CA GLU A 487 2.73 22.00 -11.80
C GLU A 487 1.83 21.06 -10.97
N ARG A 488 0.63 21.50 -10.59
CA ARG A 488 -0.33 20.74 -9.77
C ARG A 488 -1.51 20.15 -10.56
N VAL A 489 -1.57 20.41 -11.87
CA VAL A 489 -2.69 19.98 -12.70
C VAL A 489 -2.44 18.59 -13.29
N TYR A 490 -3.34 17.66 -13.01
CA TYR A 490 -3.32 16.29 -13.52
C TYR A 490 -4.43 16.08 -14.57
N VAL A 491 -4.02 16.14 -15.83
CA VAL A 491 -4.92 16.17 -16.99
C VAL A 491 -5.80 14.92 -17.12
N LEU A 492 -5.29 13.74 -16.78
CA LEU A 492 -6.06 12.49 -16.88
C LEU A 492 -7.23 12.48 -15.91
N GLU A 493 -7.00 12.92 -14.68
CA GLU A 493 -8.00 13.03 -13.62
C GLU A 493 -9.05 14.08 -14.00
N LEU A 494 -8.65 15.22 -14.56
CA LEU A 494 -9.60 16.23 -15.07
C LEU A 494 -10.41 15.74 -16.27
N GLY A 495 -9.78 15.03 -17.20
CA GLY A 495 -10.47 14.43 -18.35
C GLY A 495 -11.53 13.42 -17.90
N LEU A 496 -11.19 12.57 -16.92
CA LEU A 496 -12.14 11.63 -16.33
C LEU A 496 -13.23 12.35 -15.53
N ALA A 497 -12.91 13.44 -14.82
CA ALA A 497 -13.91 14.27 -14.16
C ALA A 497 -14.95 14.83 -15.15
N VAL A 498 -14.51 15.38 -16.29
CA VAL A 498 -15.40 15.89 -17.34
C VAL A 498 -16.28 14.76 -17.88
N PHE A 499 -15.71 13.59 -18.17
CA PHE A 499 -16.47 12.42 -18.59
C PHE A 499 -17.56 12.02 -17.57
N LEU A 500 -17.22 11.97 -16.28
CA LEU A 500 -18.17 11.65 -15.22
C LEU A 500 -19.27 12.71 -15.09
N ILE A 501 -18.94 14.00 -15.21
CA ILE A 501 -19.93 15.10 -15.18
C ILE A 501 -20.92 14.95 -16.34
N LEU A 502 -20.44 14.63 -17.54
CA LEU A 502 -21.30 14.41 -18.71
C LEU A 502 -22.25 13.23 -18.48
N CYS A 503 -21.75 12.11 -17.96
CA CYS A 503 -22.58 10.94 -17.64
C CYS A 503 -23.62 11.26 -16.55
N ALA A 504 -23.21 11.92 -15.46
CA ALA A 504 -24.10 12.26 -14.36
C ALA A 504 -25.20 13.24 -14.80
N THR A 505 -24.86 14.22 -15.64
CA THR A 505 -25.81 15.19 -16.19
C THR A 505 -26.77 14.52 -17.16
N TYR A 506 -26.28 13.61 -18.00
CA TYR A 506 -27.14 12.78 -18.85
C TYR A 506 -28.13 11.98 -18.02
N ASN A 507 -27.68 11.37 -16.92
CA ASN A 507 -28.53 10.59 -16.02
C ASN A 507 -29.65 11.42 -15.38
N ILE A 508 -29.37 12.66 -14.99
CA ILE A 508 -30.39 13.56 -14.44
C ILE A 508 -31.47 13.86 -15.49
N ILE A 509 -31.07 14.10 -16.74
CA ILE A 509 -31.99 14.59 -17.77
C ILE A 509 -32.80 13.45 -18.40
N PHE A 510 -32.17 12.29 -18.61
CA PHE A 510 -32.73 11.19 -19.41
C PHE A 510 -32.79 9.85 -18.67
N GLY A 511 -32.14 9.73 -17.51
CA GLY A 511 -32.07 8.49 -16.76
C GLY A 511 -33.29 8.25 -15.88
N ASN A 512 -33.64 6.97 -15.71
CA ASN A 512 -34.66 6.52 -14.76
C ASN A 512 -34.05 5.93 -13.48
N ASN A 513 -32.72 5.95 -13.34
CA ASN A 513 -32.00 5.44 -12.17
C ASN A 513 -31.28 6.58 -11.44
N HIS A 514 -30.97 6.38 -10.15
CA HIS A 514 -30.35 7.40 -9.28
C HIS A 514 -28.82 7.31 -9.21
N TYR A 515 -28.17 6.86 -10.30
CA TYR A 515 -26.71 6.71 -10.32
C TYR A 515 -25.99 8.06 -10.33
N ASN A 516 -26.65 9.12 -10.80
CA ASN A 516 -26.19 10.50 -10.84
C ASN A 516 -25.52 10.95 -9.54
N VAL A 517 -26.11 10.68 -8.36
CA VAL A 517 -25.58 11.13 -7.06
C VAL A 517 -24.17 10.61 -6.85
N TYR A 518 -23.99 9.30 -7.03
CA TYR A 518 -22.68 8.65 -6.92
C TYR A 518 -21.69 9.18 -7.96
N ILE A 519 -22.11 9.29 -9.22
CA ILE A 519 -21.23 9.74 -10.33
C ILE A 519 -20.79 11.19 -10.11
N TYR A 520 -21.65 12.08 -9.61
CA TYR A 520 -21.28 13.46 -9.26
C TYR A 520 -20.25 13.51 -8.14
N PHE A 521 -20.44 12.75 -7.05
CA PHE A 521 -19.43 12.71 -5.98
C PHE A 521 -18.07 12.19 -6.50
N GLN A 522 -18.09 11.20 -7.39
CA GLN A 522 -16.88 10.69 -8.02
C GLN A 522 -16.22 11.77 -8.91
N ALA A 523 -17.01 12.50 -9.70
CA ALA A 523 -16.53 13.60 -10.53
C ALA A 523 -15.89 14.74 -9.70
N VAL A 524 -16.51 15.10 -8.58
CA VAL A 524 -15.96 16.09 -7.63
C VAL A 524 -14.62 15.60 -7.09
N ALA A 525 -14.53 14.34 -6.67
CA ALA A 525 -13.27 13.78 -6.17
C ALA A 525 -12.15 13.81 -7.23
N PHE A 526 -12.44 13.41 -8.47
CA PHE A 526 -11.48 13.51 -9.58
C PHE A 526 -11.10 14.96 -9.90
N THR A 527 -12.02 15.92 -9.76
CA THR A 527 -11.74 17.35 -9.95
C THR A 527 -10.79 17.86 -8.87
N ILE A 528 -11.06 17.57 -7.59
CA ILE A 528 -10.23 17.99 -6.46
C ILE A 528 -8.81 17.41 -6.58
N VAL A 529 -8.70 16.11 -6.87
CA VAL A 529 -7.42 15.45 -7.11
C VAL A 529 -6.73 16.04 -8.33
N GLY A 530 -7.48 16.27 -9.42
CA GLY A 530 -6.99 16.78 -10.69
C GLY A 530 -6.38 18.17 -10.64
N PHE A 531 -6.85 19.05 -9.74
CA PHE A 531 -6.22 20.34 -9.47
C PHE A 531 -5.11 20.29 -8.40
N GLY A 532 -4.85 19.11 -7.82
CA GLY A 532 -3.79 18.92 -6.83
C GLY A 532 -4.08 19.55 -5.47
N PHE A 533 -5.36 19.70 -5.09
CA PHE A 533 -5.78 20.24 -3.79
C PHE A 533 -5.68 19.22 -2.64
N ILE A 534 -4.88 18.15 -2.80
CA ILE A 534 -4.78 17.02 -1.85
C ILE A 534 -3.33 16.82 -1.41
N GLY A 535 -3.17 16.58 -0.10
CA GLY A 535 -1.89 16.42 0.58
C GLY A 535 -1.67 17.56 1.57
N ALA A 536 -0.60 17.48 2.36
CA ALA A 536 -0.19 18.63 3.14
C ALA A 536 0.18 19.76 2.17
N PRO A 537 -0.28 21.00 2.39
CA PRO A 537 0.30 22.13 1.69
C PRO A 537 1.82 22.02 1.86
N ASN A 538 2.56 22.23 0.77
CA ASN A 538 3.98 22.52 0.96
C ASN A 538 4.08 23.66 1.96
N PRO A 539 5.07 23.68 2.87
CA PRO A 539 5.22 24.71 3.91
C PRO A 539 5.55 26.12 3.35
N THR A 540 4.90 26.47 2.26
CA THR A 540 5.11 27.61 1.37
C THR A 540 3.75 28.15 0.89
N SER A 541 2.63 27.74 1.52
CA SER A 541 1.30 28.32 1.34
C SER A 541 0.94 29.24 2.50
#